data_AF-A0A0L6UX43-F1
#
_entry.id   AF-A0A0L6UX43-F1
#
_cell.length_a   1.000
_cell.length_b   1.000
_cell.length_c   1.000
_cell.angle_alpha   90.00
_cell.angle_beta   90.00
_cell.angle_gamma   90.00
#
_symmetry.space_group_name_H-M   'P 1'
#
loop_
_entity.id
_entity.type
_entity.pdbx_description
1 polymer ?
#
loop_
_entity_poly.entity_id
_entity_poly.type
_entity_poly.pdbx_seq_one_letter_code
_entity_poly.pdbx_strand_id
1 'polypeptide(L)'
;MRPATFLRVFATWTSLALSTCAASIDSPTVEHCPFYTGANTNSATCTTRFEFRCEGGCQKSFVEAQGCLPADNTGGNLTAPTTRTCDVEFSMVTPRINSCVSSTYGKFSCKGPSSGFATCSQCIRALHGCSDLVPLS
;
A
#
# COMPACT_ATOMS: atom_id res chain seq x y z
N MET A 1 -75.65 18.96 -17.63
CA MET A 1 -74.43 19.79 -17.71
C MET A 1 -73.33 19.10 -16.90
N ARG A 2 -72.27 18.61 -17.56
CA ARG A 2 -70.94 18.30 -16.95
C ARG A 2 -70.09 19.60 -17.00
N PRO A 3 -68.93 19.77 -16.33
CA PRO A 3 -68.03 18.82 -15.64
C PRO A 3 -67.68 19.33 -14.20
N ALA A 4 -66.73 18.87 -13.38
CA ALA A 4 -65.41 18.32 -13.62
C ALA A 4 -64.86 17.54 -12.41
N THR A 5 -64.35 16.36 -12.74
CA THR A 5 -63.33 15.56 -12.06
C THR A 5 -62.09 16.40 -11.71
N PHE A 6 -61.57 16.27 -10.48
CA PHE A 6 -60.16 16.56 -10.19
C PHE A 6 -59.55 15.37 -9.44
N LEU A 7 -59.07 14.40 -10.22
CA LEU A 7 -58.04 13.46 -9.77
C LEU A 7 -56.78 14.28 -9.49
N ARG A 8 -56.31 14.33 -8.24
CA ARG A 8 -54.93 14.75 -7.94
C ARG A 8 -54.04 13.53 -8.06
N VAL A 9 -53.51 13.32 -9.26
CA VAL A 9 -52.36 12.44 -9.50
C VAL A 9 -51.15 13.12 -8.87
N PHE A 10 -50.72 12.66 -7.70
CA PHE A 10 -49.43 13.07 -7.13
C PHE A 10 -48.33 12.43 -7.98
N ALA A 11 -47.66 13.26 -8.76
CA ALA A 11 -46.55 12.88 -9.61
C ALA A 11 -45.42 12.28 -8.77
N THR A 12 -45.13 11.00 -9.01
CA THR A 12 -43.98 10.26 -8.48
C THR A 12 -42.71 10.74 -9.18
N TRP A 13 -41.96 11.64 -8.54
CA TRP A 13 -40.59 11.97 -8.94
C TRP A 13 -39.62 11.57 -7.82
N THR A 14 -39.30 10.29 -7.74
CA THR A 14 -38.13 9.81 -7.01
C THR A 14 -37.02 9.57 -8.03
N SER A 15 -36.25 10.62 -8.30
CA SER A 15 -35.00 10.53 -9.03
C SER A 15 -33.96 9.85 -8.13
N LEU A 16 -33.86 8.52 -8.19
CA LEU A 16 -32.67 7.82 -7.69
C LEU A 16 -31.54 8.05 -8.70
N ALA A 17 -30.74 9.09 -8.48
CA ALA A 17 -29.43 9.20 -9.10
C ALA A 17 -28.51 8.15 -8.45
N LEU A 18 -28.52 6.92 -8.96
CA LEU A 18 -27.46 5.97 -8.67
C LEU A 18 -26.19 6.47 -9.36
N SER A 19 -25.36 7.20 -8.64
CA SER A 19 -23.96 7.41 -9.03
C SER A 19 -23.23 6.08 -8.86
N THR A 20 -23.30 5.22 -9.87
CA THR A 20 -22.46 4.03 -9.93
C THR A 20 -21.04 4.48 -10.25
N CYS A 21 -20.25 4.68 -9.21
CA CYS A 21 -18.79 4.73 -9.32
C CYS A 21 -18.32 3.34 -9.75
N ALA A 22 -18.36 3.05 -11.05
CA ALA A 22 -17.65 1.90 -11.60
C ALA A 22 -16.16 2.24 -11.58
N ALA A 23 -15.51 2.00 -10.44
CA ALA A 23 -14.06 2.09 -10.33
C ALA A 23 -13.46 0.95 -11.17
N SER A 24 -13.12 1.22 -12.42
CA SER A 24 -12.27 0.35 -13.22
C SER A 24 -10.86 0.42 -12.62
N ILE A 25 -10.53 -0.54 -11.77
CA ILE A 25 -9.20 -0.69 -11.20
C ILE A 25 -8.30 -1.28 -12.29
N ASP A 26 -7.66 -0.42 -13.09
CA ASP A 26 -6.54 -0.82 -13.93
C ASP A 26 -5.30 -0.99 -13.04
N SER A 27 -5.31 -2.07 -12.28
CA SER A 27 -4.26 -2.41 -11.33
C SER A 27 -3.38 -3.53 -11.87
N PRO A 28 -2.04 -3.37 -11.87
CA PRO A 28 -1.13 -4.47 -12.11
C PRO A 28 -1.33 -5.53 -11.03
N THR A 29 -1.67 -6.74 -11.46
CA THR A 29 -1.89 -7.87 -10.56
C THR A 29 -0.60 -8.37 -9.92
N VAL A 30 0.57 -7.98 -10.44
CA VAL A 30 1.89 -8.27 -9.88
C VAL A 30 2.81 -7.06 -10.06
N GLU A 31 3.52 -6.68 -9.01
CA GLU A 31 4.45 -5.54 -8.98
C GLU A 31 5.78 -5.90 -8.34
N HIS A 32 6.85 -5.22 -8.77
CA HIS A 32 8.19 -5.36 -8.21
C HIS A 32 8.56 -4.12 -7.40
N CYS A 33 8.59 -4.29 -6.09
CA CYS A 33 8.70 -3.21 -5.12
C CYS A 33 10.11 -3.18 -4.54
N PRO A 34 10.95 -2.19 -4.92
CA PRO A 34 12.25 -2.02 -4.28
C PRO A 34 12.12 -1.45 -2.87
N PHE A 35 10.98 -0.81 -2.53
CA PHE A 35 10.63 -0.42 -1.17
C PHE A 35 9.23 -0.93 -0.83
N TYR A 36 9.06 -1.53 0.34
CA TYR A 36 7.80 -2.13 0.76
C TYR A 36 7.70 -2.23 2.28
N THR A 37 6.48 -2.32 2.76
CA THR A 37 6.15 -2.54 4.18
C THR A 37 5.13 -3.67 4.31
N GLY A 38 5.19 -4.40 5.41
CA GLY A 38 4.24 -5.49 5.68
C GLY A 38 4.34 -6.66 4.70
N ALA A 39 5.55 -6.99 4.22
CA ALA A 39 5.75 -8.21 3.45
C ALA A 39 5.36 -9.46 4.24
N ASN A 40 5.00 -10.53 3.53
CA ASN A 40 4.40 -11.76 4.07
C ASN A 40 3.03 -11.56 4.76
N THR A 41 2.37 -10.42 4.57
CA THR A 41 0.99 -10.17 5.01
C THR A 41 0.06 -9.94 3.83
N ASN A 42 -1.25 -10.03 4.05
CA ASN A 42 -2.29 -9.76 3.03
C ASN A 42 -2.58 -8.26 2.85
N SER A 43 -1.71 -7.38 3.33
CA SER A 43 -1.89 -5.93 3.27
C SER A 43 -0.54 -5.23 3.11
N ALA A 44 0.28 -5.73 2.20
CA ALA A 44 1.59 -5.16 1.95
C ALA A 44 1.48 -3.88 1.11
N THR A 45 2.33 -2.90 1.38
CA THR A 45 2.33 -1.64 0.62
C THR A 45 3.63 -1.50 -0.16
N CYS A 46 3.51 -1.12 -1.44
CA CYS A 46 4.65 -0.85 -2.31
C CYS A 46 5.03 0.64 -2.23
N THR A 47 5.99 0.98 -1.37
CA THR A 47 6.29 2.38 -1.02
C THR A 47 6.85 3.21 -2.18
N THR A 48 7.40 2.56 -3.22
CA THR A 48 7.86 3.26 -4.45
C THR A 48 6.70 3.94 -5.20
N ARG A 49 5.49 3.43 -5.02
CA ARG A 49 4.27 3.99 -5.56
C ARG A 49 3.22 3.97 -4.44
N PHE A 50 3.23 5.00 -3.59
CA PHE A 50 2.31 5.14 -2.44
C PHE A 50 0.81 4.96 -2.79
N GLU A 51 0.46 5.07 -4.06
CA GLU A 51 -0.89 4.83 -4.57
C GLU A 51 -1.28 3.34 -4.57
N PHE A 52 -0.38 2.38 -4.39
CA PHE A 52 -0.67 0.95 -4.52
C PHE A 52 -0.64 0.21 -3.18
N ARG A 53 -1.74 -0.48 -2.88
CA ARG A 53 -1.86 -1.46 -1.79
C ARG A 53 -2.01 -2.85 -2.37
N CYS A 54 -1.22 -3.80 -1.90
CA CYS A 54 -1.18 -5.17 -2.42
C CYS A 54 -1.88 -6.13 -1.45
N GLU A 55 -3.10 -6.55 -1.80
CA GLU A 55 -3.93 -7.42 -0.95
C GLU A 55 -3.50 -8.89 -1.01
N GLY A 56 -2.84 -9.29 -2.10
CA GLY A 56 -2.18 -10.60 -2.21
C GLY A 56 -0.84 -10.65 -1.47
N GLY A 57 -0.42 -9.52 -0.89
CA GLY A 57 0.83 -9.39 -0.17
C GLY A 57 2.06 -9.31 -1.05
N CYS A 58 3.19 -9.01 -0.41
CA CYS A 58 4.52 -9.08 -0.99
C CYS A 58 5.17 -10.38 -0.54
N GLN A 59 5.37 -11.29 -1.48
CA GLN A 59 5.88 -12.63 -1.24
C GLN A 59 6.94 -12.97 -2.28
N LYS A 60 8.07 -13.51 -1.79
CA LYS A 60 9.23 -13.93 -2.59
C LYS A 60 10.06 -12.79 -3.14
N SER A 61 11.35 -13.08 -3.24
CA SER A 61 12.43 -12.15 -3.56
C SER A 61 12.41 -11.00 -2.56
N PHE A 62 13.48 -10.79 -1.81
CA PHE A 62 13.53 -9.69 -0.86
C PHE A 62 14.76 -8.86 -1.12
N VAL A 63 14.77 -7.67 -0.55
CA VAL A 63 15.92 -6.79 -0.70
C VAL A 63 17.00 -7.33 0.21
N GLU A 64 18.20 -7.46 -0.33
CA GLU A 64 19.41 -7.66 0.46
C GLU A 64 20.09 -6.31 0.63
N ALA A 65 20.20 -5.86 1.86
CA ALA A 65 20.85 -4.61 2.23
C ALA A 65 22.19 -4.89 2.90
N GLN A 66 23.21 -4.09 2.57
CA GLN A 66 24.56 -4.21 3.12
C GLN A 66 24.84 -3.14 4.18
N GLY A 67 25.84 -3.39 5.02
CA GLY A 67 26.25 -2.43 6.05
C GLY A 67 25.15 -2.20 7.10
N CYS A 68 24.42 -3.26 7.44
CA CYS A 68 23.31 -3.22 8.38
C CYS A 68 23.81 -3.34 9.82
N LEU A 69 23.35 -2.42 10.66
CA LEU A 69 23.56 -2.40 12.10
C LEU A 69 22.20 -2.53 12.80
N PRO A 70 22.08 -3.29 13.91
CA PRO A 70 20.84 -3.37 14.68
C PRO A 70 20.38 -1.96 15.08
N ALA A 71 19.09 -1.68 14.93
CA ALA A 71 18.52 -0.38 15.33
C ALA A 71 18.48 -0.21 16.85
N ASP A 72 18.30 -1.31 17.57
CA ASP A 72 18.35 -1.36 19.03
C ASP A 72 19.79 -1.70 19.45
N ASN A 73 20.42 -0.83 20.24
CA ASN A 73 21.79 -0.99 20.73
C ASN A 73 21.93 -2.13 21.76
N THR A 74 21.22 -3.24 21.60
CA THR A 74 21.14 -4.32 22.57
C THR A 74 22.15 -5.41 22.22
N GLY A 75 23.43 -5.12 22.49
CA GLY A 75 24.43 -6.11 22.94
C GLY A 75 24.73 -7.35 22.07
N GLY A 76 24.36 -7.39 20.80
CA GLY A 76 24.64 -8.51 19.91
C GLY A 76 25.88 -8.26 19.04
N ASN A 77 27.04 -8.71 19.52
CA ASN A 77 28.30 -8.91 18.78
C ASN A 77 28.54 -7.96 17.59
N LEU A 78 29.19 -6.82 17.85
CA LEU A 78 29.66 -5.84 16.86
C LEU A 78 30.82 -6.40 16.02
N THR A 79 30.57 -7.44 15.22
CA THR A 79 31.58 -7.96 14.30
C THR A 79 30.97 -8.22 12.94
N ALA A 80 31.42 -7.39 11.98
CA ALA A 80 31.11 -7.33 10.56
C ALA A 80 29.84 -6.53 10.14
N PRO A 81 29.97 -5.56 9.21
CA PRO A 81 28.82 -5.07 8.46
C PRO A 81 28.17 -6.26 7.75
N THR A 82 26.97 -6.65 8.18
CA THR A 82 26.30 -7.84 7.65
C THR A 82 25.38 -7.45 6.51
N THR A 83 25.38 -8.28 5.47
CA THR A 83 24.29 -8.32 4.50
C THR A 83 23.07 -8.91 5.18
N ARG A 84 21.91 -8.25 5.05
CA ARG A 84 20.64 -8.69 5.64
C ARG A 84 19.56 -8.70 4.60
N THR A 85 18.78 -9.78 4.59
CA THR A 85 17.56 -9.90 3.81
C THR A 85 16.42 -9.23 4.58
N CYS A 86 15.75 -8.28 3.95
CA CYS A 86 14.71 -7.45 4.55
C CYS A 86 13.33 -8.03 4.24
N ASP A 87 13.03 -9.20 4.79
CA ASP A 87 11.84 -9.99 4.39
C ASP A 87 10.50 -9.45 4.91
N VAL A 88 10.50 -8.43 5.79
CA VAL A 88 9.27 -7.83 6.36
C VAL A 88 9.05 -6.41 5.84
N GLU A 89 10.09 -5.59 5.85
CA GLU A 89 10.01 -4.19 5.42
C GLU A 89 11.37 -3.73 4.91
N PHE A 90 11.35 -2.95 3.85
CA PHE A 90 12.50 -2.18 3.40
C PHE A 90 12.08 -0.78 2.95
N SER A 91 12.64 0.23 3.60
CA SER A 91 12.28 1.64 3.38
C SER A 91 13.50 2.56 3.43
N MET A 92 13.49 3.62 2.62
CA MET A 92 14.52 4.65 2.67
C MET A 92 14.19 5.67 3.75
N VAL A 93 15.06 5.82 4.76
CA VAL A 93 14.88 6.80 5.84
C VAL A 93 15.53 8.13 5.44
N THR A 94 16.74 8.06 4.88
CA THR A 94 17.45 9.19 4.27
C THR A 94 18.18 8.70 3.02
N PRO A 95 18.71 9.58 2.15
CA PRO A 95 19.43 9.17 0.94
C PRO A 95 20.65 8.25 1.16
N ARG A 96 21.12 8.11 2.42
CA ARG A 96 22.26 7.27 2.79
C ARG A 96 21.93 6.20 3.85
N ILE A 97 20.68 6.15 4.31
CA ILE A 97 20.28 5.26 5.40
C ILE A 97 18.94 4.62 5.05
N ASN A 98 18.94 3.29 5.01
CA ASN A 98 17.76 2.48 4.75
C ASN A 98 17.37 1.72 6.02
N SER A 99 16.08 1.60 6.27
CA SER A 99 15.52 0.72 7.30
C SER A 99 15.25 -0.64 6.67
N CYS A 100 15.71 -1.69 7.34
CA CYS A 100 15.53 -3.07 6.93
C CYS A 100 14.95 -3.84 8.11
N VAL A 101 13.80 -4.49 7.93
CA VAL A 101 13.20 -5.35 8.94
C VAL A 101 13.22 -6.77 8.42
N SER A 102 13.83 -7.65 9.21
CA SER A 102 13.81 -9.09 8.99
C SER A 102 12.96 -9.77 10.06
N SER A 103 12.17 -10.76 9.65
CA SER A 103 11.37 -11.56 10.59
C SER A 103 12.22 -12.32 11.60
N THR A 104 13.44 -12.70 11.20
CA THR A 104 14.33 -13.54 12.03
C THR A 104 15.17 -12.72 12.99
N TYR A 105 15.65 -11.56 12.56
CA TYR A 105 16.67 -10.81 13.29
C TYR A 105 16.21 -9.42 13.78
N GLY A 106 15.00 -8.99 13.44
CA GLY A 106 14.45 -7.71 13.84
C GLY A 106 14.85 -6.56 12.91
N LYS A 107 14.95 -5.35 13.48
CA LYS A 107 15.12 -4.10 12.72
C LYS A 107 16.58 -3.66 12.65
N PHE A 108 16.99 -3.25 11.45
CA PHE A 108 18.33 -2.80 11.12
C PHE A 108 18.31 -1.45 10.42
N SER A 109 19.37 -0.67 10.66
CA SER A 109 19.73 0.51 9.91
C SER A 109 20.91 0.18 9.00
N CYS A 110 20.71 0.26 7.68
CA CYS A 110 21.69 -0.10 6.67
C CYS A 110 22.21 1.14 5.95
N LYS A 111 23.53 1.25 5.80
CA LYS A 111 24.20 2.37 5.10
C LYS A 111 24.90 1.95 3.80
N GLY A 112 24.93 0.66 3.51
CA GLY A 112 25.52 0.11 2.29
C GLY A 112 24.54 0.07 1.13
N PRO A 113 24.98 -0.44 -0.03
CA PRO A 113 24.11 -0.69 -1.16
C PRO A 113 23.05 -1.75 -0.83
N SER A 114 21.98 -1.74 -1.61
CA SER A 114 20.91 -2.74 -1.54
C SER A 114 20.57 -3.25 -2.93
N SER A 115 20.22 -4.53 -3.03
CA SER A 115 19.84 -5.18 -4.29
C SER A 115 18.60 -6.04 -4.11
N GLY A 116 17.84 -6.20 -5.18
CA GLY A 116 16.60 -6.98 -5.19
C GLY A 116 15.34 -6.11 -5.05
N PHE A 117 14.21 -6.78 -4.88
CA PHE A 117 12.88 -6.21 -4.77
C PHE A 117 11.95 -7.28 -4.19
N ALA A 118 10.82 -6.86 -3.62
CA ALA A 118 9.72 -7.78 -3.32
C ALA A 118 8.77 -7.92 -4.49
N THR A 119 8.34 -9.15 -4.77
CA THR A 119 7.25 -9.40 -5.71
C THR A 119 5.93 -9.33 -4.95
N CYS A 120 5.13 -8.31 -5.25
CA CYS A 120 3.83 -8.08 -4.63
C CYS A 120 2.71 -8.44 -5.60
N SER A 121 1.60 -8.96 -5.08
CA SER A 121 0.48 -9.41 -5.89
C SER A 121 -0.84 -8.76 -5.47
N GLN A 122 -1.77 -8.69 -6.42
CA GLN A 122 -3.08 -8.04 -6.28
C GLN A 122 -2.91 -6.58 -5.80
N CYS A 123 -2.05 -5.83 -6.48
CA CYS A 123 -1.72 -4.46 -6.14
C CYS A 123 -2.73 -3.48 -6.71
N ILE A 124 -3.72 -3.10 -5.90
CA ILE A 124 -4.75 -2.14 -6.28
C ILE A 124 -4.26 -0.71 -6.09
N ARG A 125 -4.49 0.15 -7.10
CA ARG A 125 -4.27 1.58 -6.95
C ARG A 125 -5.44 2.20 -6.19
N ALA A 126 -5.18 2.86 -5.07
CA ALA A 126 -6.13 3.78 -4.46
C ALA A 126 -6.30 4.99 -5.38
N LEU A 127 -7.42 5.06 -6.10
CA LEU A 127 -7.73 6.25 -6.90
C LEU A 127 -7.91 7.44 -5.94
N HIS A 128 -7.00 8.42 -6.01
CA HIS A 128 -7.18 9.76 -5.42
C HIS A 128 -8.27 10.52 -6.20
N GLY A 129 -9.52 10.06 -6.12
CA GLY A 129 -10.59 10.55 -7.02
C GLY A 129 -12.00 10.49 -6.46
N CYS A 130 -12.19 10.39 -5.14
CA CYS A 130 -13.51 10.56 -4.52
C CYS A 130 -13.47 11.17 -3.11
N SER A 131 -12.48 12.04 -2.84
CA SER A 131 -12.37 12.73 -1.53
C SER A 131 -12.84 14.20 -1.55
N ASP A 132 -13.50 14.68 -2.61
CA ASP A 132 -13.91 16.11 -2.70
C ASP A 132 -15.41 16.34 -2.91
N LEU A 133 -16.27 15.52 -2.30
CA LEU A 133 -17.65 15.94 -2.03
C LEU A 133 -18.09 15.47 -0.63
N VAL A 134 -17.46 16.05 0.39
CA VAL A 134 -18.14 16.23 1.68
C VAL A 134 -19.15 17.37 1.44
N PRO A 135 -20.47 17.14 1.44
CA PRO A 135 -21.39 18.24 1.64
C PRO A 135 -21.19 18.73 3.08
N LEU A 136 -20.67 19.95 3.25
CA LEU A 136 -20.85 20.67 4.50
C LEU A 136 -22.35 20.68 4.80
N SER A 137 -22.72 20.09 5.93
CA SER A 137 -24.04 20.20 6.54
C SER A 137 -24.11 21.48 7.36
#